data_AF-A0A2S9HS02-F1
#
_entry.id   AF-A0A2S9HS02-F1
#
_cell.length_a   1.000
_cell.length_b   1.000
_cell.length_c   1.000
_cell.angle_alpha   90.00
_cell.angle_beta   90.00
_cell.angle_gamma   90.00
#
_symmetry.space_group_name_H-M   'P 1'
#
loop_
_entity.id
_entity.type
_entity.pdbx_description
1 polymer ?
#
loop_
_entity_poly.entity_id
_entity_poly.type
_entity_poly.pdbx_seq_one_letter_code
_entity_poly.pdbx_strand_id
1 'polypeptide(L)'
;MPLHYPNHFVFHSTGVLTREPATVSAVVNIVNLDAYYTHHVTIEVWDWSNYSNPVKLPVLLGENTEVAFPYILQGNHLAVFYADLDDSIDLYEIRISYPGHSNIVANCFGRSIPPYTSQKGNTVYHKQLVRIH
;
A
#
# COMPACT_ATOMS: atom_id res chain seq x y z
N MET A 1 -24.21 -15.40 16.37
CA MET A 1 -23.16 -15.03 17.35
C MET A 1 -21.95 -14.59 16.58
N PRO A 2 -21.40 -13.38 16.76
CA PRO A 2 -20.18 -13.00 16.07
C PRO A 2 -19.01 -13.71 16.75
N LEU A 3 -18.33 -14.58 16.02
CA LEU A 3 -17.07 -15.19 16.45
C LEU A 3 -16.05 -14.06 16.61
N HIS A 4 -15.65 -13.79 17.86
CA HIS A 4 -14.63 -12.82 18.19
C HIS A 4 -13.27 -13.46 17.89
N TYR A 5 -12.83 -13.35 16.64
CA TYR A 5 -11.47 -13.75 16.28
C TYR A 5 -10.50 -12.74 16.90
N PRO A 6 -9.38 -13.19 17.49
CA PRO A 6 -8.36 -12.27 17.96
C PRO A 6 -7.93 -11.37 16.80
N ASN A 7 -7.84 -10.05 17.06
CA ASN A 7 -7.42 -9.01 16.12
C ASN A 7 -5.93 -9.18 15.73
N HIS A 8 -5.60 -10.28 15.06
CA HIS A 8 -4.27 -10.52 14.56
C HIS A 8 -4.13 -9.81 13.21
N PHE A 9 -3.38 -8.71 13.21
CA PHE A 9 -3.00 -8.05 11.97
C PHE A 9 -1.99 -8.91 11.21
N VAL A 10 -2.14 -8.97 9.90
CA VAL A 10 -1.16 -9.57 9.00
C VAL A 10 -0.46 -8.44 8.26
N PHE A 11 0.87 -8.52 8.21
CA PHE A 11 1.69 -7.57 7.48
C PHE A 11 2.12 -8.21 6.17
N HIS A 12 2.02 -7.44 5.10
CA HIS A 12 2.37 -7.83 3.75
C HIS A 12 3.34 -6.82 3.18
N SER A 13 4.33 -7.29 2.42
CA SER A 13 5.34 -6.46 1.78
C SER A 13 5.43 -6.80 0.29
N THR A 14 5.72 -5.78 -0.51
CA THR A 14 6.12 -5.96 -1.91
C THR A 14 7.54 -6.52 -2.06
N GLY A 15 8.33 -6.55 -0.98
CA GLY A 15 9.78 -6.50 -1.07
C GLY A 15 10.25 -5.13 -1.59
N VAL A 16 11.56 -4.95 -1.68
CA VAL A 16 12.14 -3.74 -2.27
C VAL A 16 11.98 -3.80 -3.79
N LEU A 17 11.31 -2.80 -4.36
CA LEU A 17 11.11 -2.58 -5.78
C LEU A 17 12.08 -1.50 -6.28
N THR A 18 12.55 -1.63 -7.51
CA THR A 18 13.33 -0.59 -8.19
C THR A 18 12.39 0.41 -8.86
N ARG A 19 12.59 1.71 -8.66
CA ARG A 19 11.81 2.75 -9.34
C ARG A 19 12.12 2.71 -10.84
N GLU A 20 11.07 2.58 -11.66
CA GLU A 20 11.20 2.76 -13.10
C GLU A 20 11.34 4.25 -13.40
N PRO A 21 12.17 4.68 -14.36
CA PRO A 21 12.50 6.11 -14.56
C PRO A 21 11.30 7.05 -14.73
N ALA A 22 10.18 6.55 -15.28
CA ALA A 22 8.97 7.34 -15.48
C ALA A 22 8.01 7.34 -14.27
N THR A 23 8.35 6.63 -13.18
CA THR A 23 7.52 6.52 -11.97
C THR A 23 7.75 7.74 -11.08
N VAL A 24 6.66 8.41 -10.72
CA VAL A 24 6.67 9.57 -9.79
C VAL A 24 5.89 9.29 -8.51
N SER A 25 5.10 8.21 -8.46
CA SER A 25 4.43 7.81 -7.23
C SER A 25 4.35 6.28 -7.11
N ALA A 26 4.51 5.78 -5.90
CA ALA A 26 4.12 4.44 -5.49
C ALA A 26 2.61 4.46 -5.16
N VAL A 27 1.82 3.56 -5.76
CA VAL A 27 0.37 3.52 -5.60
C VAL A 27 -0.06 2.20 -4.97
N VAL A 28 -1.05 2.28 -4.07
CA VAL A 28 -1.71 1.12 -3.47
C VAL A 28 -3.21 1.23 -3.67
N ASN A 29 -3.75 0.32 -4.48
CA ASN A 29 -5.19 0.12 -4.59
C ASN A 29 -5.59 -0.96 -3.60
N ILE A 30 -6.38 -0.62 -2.58
CA ILE A 30 -6.86 -1.56 -1.57
C ILE A 30 -8.38 -1.52 -1.49
N VAL A 31 -9.00 -2.69 -1.61
CA VAL A 31 -10.45 -2.87 -1.59
C VAL A 31 -10.86 -3.75 -0.43
N ASN A 32 -11.93 -3.34 0.25
CA ASN A 32 -12.63 -4.14 1.23
C ASN A 32 -13.86 -4.77 0.56
N LEU A 33 -13.83 -6.08 0.37
CA LEU A 33 -14.91 -6.85 -0.25
C LEU A 33 -15.93 -7.37 0.77
N ASP A 34 -15.76 -7.07 2.06
CA ASP A 34 -16.79 -7.35 3.06
C ASP A 34 -17.92 -6.32 2.95
N ALA A 35 -19.16 -6.78 2.80
CA ALA A 35 -20.30 -5.89 2.61
C ALA A 35 -20.74 -5.15 3.88
N TYR A 36 -20.45 -5.72 5.05
CA TYR A 36 -21.01 -5.27 6.34
C TYR A 36 -19.94 -4.92 7.38
N TYR A 37 -18.67 -5.16 7.09
CA TYR A 37 -17.57 -4.97 8.05
C TYR A 37 -16.58 -3.94 7.52
N THR A 38 -16.26 -2.97 8.36
CA THR A 38 -15.17 -2.02 8.13
C THR A 38 -13.88 -2.60 8.67
N HIS A 39 -12.77 -2.39 7.97
CA HIS A 39 -11.45 -2.87 8.42
C HIS A 39 -10.48 -1.73 8.60
N HIS A 40 -9.64 -1.86 9.62
CA HIS A 40 -8.52 -0.95 9.84
C HIS A 40 -7.37 -1.40 8.96
N VAL A 41 -6.84 -0.50 8.14
CA VAL A 41 -5.70 -0.77 7.27
C VAL A 41 -4.58 0.22 7.55
N THR A 42 -3.34 -0.24 7.48
CA THR A 42 -2.16 0.63 7.54
C THR A 42 -1.33 0.43 6.30
N ILE A 43 -0.93 1.53 5.66
CA ILE A 43 0.00 1.54 4.54
C ILE A 43 1.27 2.25 4.97
N GLU A 44 2.41 1.69 4.63
CA GLU A 44 3.70 2.34 4.76
C GLU A 44 4.43 2.26 3.43
N VAL A 45 5.08 3.34 3.05
CA VAL A 45 6.02 3.36 1.92
C VAL A 45 7.37 3.75 2.47
N TRP A 46 8.40 2.99 2.13
CA TRP A 46 9.75 3.14 2.65
C TRP A 46 10.71 3.36 1.49
N ASP A 47 11.50 4.43 1.55
CA ASP A 47 12.67 4.64 0.70
C ASP A 47 13.85 3.84 1.25
N TRP A 48 14.38 2.93 0.43
CA TRP A 48 15.51 2.06 0.72
C TRP A 48 16.78 2.47 -0.04
N SER A 49 16.80 3.61 -0.71
CA SER A 49 17.90 4.04 -1.59
C SER A 49 19.22 4.28 -0.84
N ASN A 50 19.17 4.40 0.49
CA ASN A 50 20.35 4.49 1.36
C ASN A 50 20.86 3.14 1.92
N TYR A 51 20.22 2.02 1.55
CA TYR A 51 20.58 0.63 1.88
C TYR A 51 20.61 0.20 3.35
N SER A 52 20.55 1.13 4.32
CA SER A 52 20.89 0.83 5.72
C SER A 52 20.01 1.50 6.77
N ASN A 53 19.27 2.56 6.42
CA ASN A 53 18.35 3.25 7.31
C ASN A 53 17.15 3.79 6.53
N PRO A 54 16.16 2.95 6.18
CA PRO A 54 15.09 3.37 5.27
C PRO A 54 14.29 4.53 5.83
N VAL A 55 13.88 5.44 4.95
CA VAL A 55 13.10 6.62 5.31
C VAL A 55 11.64 6.37 4.99
N LYS A 56 10.76 6.54 5.99
CA LYS A 56 9.32 6.41 5.76
C LYS A 56 8.81 7.63 5.00
N LEU A 57 8.13 7.39 3.88
CA LEU A 57 7.53 8.42 3.04
C LEU A 57 6.10 8.72 3.50
N PRO A 58 5.63 9.97 3.41
CA PRO A 58 4.23 10.32 3.62
C PRO A 58 3.33 9.56 2.65
N VAL A 59 2.22 9.03 3.15
CA VAL A 59 1.20 8.38 2.32
C VAL A 59 -0.01 9.30 2.23
N LEU A 60 -0.43 9.53 1.00
CA LEU A 60 -1.46 10.47 0.62
C LEU A 60 -2.71 9.73 0.12
N LEU A 61 -3.87 10.38 0.25
CA LEU A 61 -5.16 9.94 -0.27
C LEU A 61 -5.92 11.15 -0.83
N GLY A 62 -6.62 10.97 -1.95
CA GLY A 62 -7.45 12.03 -2.53
C GLY A 62 -6.61 13.23 -3.01
N GLU A 63 -6.97 14.43 -2.56
CA GLU A 63 -6.37 15.73 -2.95
C GLU A 63 -5.01 16.01 -2.27
N ASN A 64 -4.10 15.03 -2.26
CA ASN A 64 -2.78 15.09 -1.62
C ASN A 64 -2.81 15.28 -0.10
N THR A 65 -3.85 14.77 0.57
CA THR A 65 -3.94 14.82 2.04
C THR A 65 -3.18 13.65 2.64
N GLU A 66 -2.26 13.92 3.56
CA GLU A 66 -1.56 12.88 4.32
C GLU A 66 -2.54 12.10 5.21
N VAL A 67 -2.40 10.77 5.18
CA VAL A 67 -3.31 9.85 5.84
C VAL A 67 -2.86 9.57 7.27
N ALA A 68 -3.75 9.78 8.22
CA ALA A 68 -3.59 9.25 9.57
C ALA A 68 -3.91 7.75 9.60
N PHE A 69 -2.95 6.93 10.03
CA PHE A 69 -3.15 5.48 10.19
C PHE A 69 -3.38 5.10 11.66
N PRO A 70 -4.17 4.04 11.93
CA PRO A 70 -4.85 3.18 10.96
C PRO A 70 -6.04 3.86 10.25
N TYR A 71 -6.20 3.60 8.96
CA TYR A 71 -7.30 4.12 8.15
C TYR A 71 -8.49 3.16 8.21
N ILE A 72 -9.71 3.69 8.38
CA ILE A 72 -10.93 2.89 8.42
C ILE A 72 -11.47 2.72 6.99
N LEU A 73 -11.22 1.55 6.39
CA LEU A 73 -11.74 1.21 5.07
C LEU A 73 -13.15 0.62 5.19
N GLN A 74 -14.14 1.36 4.69
CA GLN A 74 -15.54 0.95 4.70
C GLN A 74 -15.78 -0.33 3.89
N GLY A 75 -16.80 -1.10 4.26
CA GLY A 75 -17.20 -2.28 3.50
C GLY A 75 -17.64 -1.94 2.08
N ASN A 76 -17.30 -2.76 1.08
CA ASN A 76 -17.52 -2.50 -0.35
C ASN A 76 -16.89 -1.19 -0.87
N HIS A 77 -15.78 -0.73 -0.29
CA HIS A 77 -15.07 0.48 -0.74
C HIS A 77 -13.65 0.17 -1.23
N LEU A 78 -13.22 0.94 -2.22
CA LEU A 78 -11.85 1.06 -2.68
C LEU A 78 -11.23 2.33 -2.08
N ALA A 79 -10.01 2.21 -1.58
CA ALA A 79 -9.14 3.36 -1.32
C ALA A 79 -7.89 3.27 -2.20
N VAL A 80 -7.46 4.42 -2.73
CA VAL A 80 -6.28 4.55 -3.58
C VAL A 80 -5.29 5.45 -2.85
N PHE A 81 -4.30 4.82 -2.23
CA PHE A 81 -3.22 5.51 -1.55
C PHE A 81 -2.05 5.70 -2.49
N TYR A 82 -1.26 6.74 -2.27
CA TYR A 82 0.01 6.92 -2.97
C TYR A 82 1.04 7.62 -2.11
N ALA A 83 2.31 7.39 -2.40
CA ALA A 83 3.41 8.18 -1.88
C ALA A 83 4.20 8.72 -3.07
N ASP A 84 4.63 9.97 -3.00
CA ASP A 84 5.46 10.57 -4.03
C ASP A 84 6.86 9.99 -3.96
N LEU A 85 7.39 9.64 -5.13
CA LEU A 85 8.76 9.18 -5.33
C LEU A 85 9.49 10.27 -6.12
N ASP A 86 10.23 11.11 -5.39
CA ASP A 86 11.10 12.09 -6.02
C ASP A 86 12.29 11.43 -6.75
N ASP A 87 13.08 12.24 -7.44
CA ASP A 87 14.17 11.76 -8.28
C ASP A 87 15.35 11.16 -7.51
N SER A 88 15.39 11.29 -6.18
CA SER A 88 16.41 10.70 -5.32
C SER A 88 16.06 9.27 -4.87
N ILE A 89 14.83 8.82 -5.09
CA ILE A 89 14.35 7.50 -4.64
C ILE A 89 14.50 6.49 -5.78
N ASP A 90 15.47 5.58 -5.67
CA ASP A 90 15.69 4.51 -6.64
C ASP A 90 15.10 3.16 -6.18
N LEU A 91 14.97 2.98 -4.87
CA LEU A 91 14.51 1.74 -4.25
C LEU A 91 13.42 2.04 -3.23
N TYR A 92 12.27 1.39 -3.34
CA TYR A 92 11.17 1.58 -2.39
C TYR A 92 10.44 0.28 -2.05
N GLU A 93 9.83 0.23 -0.89
CA GLU A 93 9.04 -0.89 -0.42
C GLU A 93 7.67 -0.39 0.05
N ILE A 94 6.61 -1.13 -0.26
CA ILE A 94 5.28 -0.87 0.28
C ILE A 94 4.94 -1.98 1.26
N ARG A 95 4.54 -1.59 2.48
CA ARG A 95 4.02 -2.48 3.51
C ARG A 95 2.55 -2.19 3.77
N ILE A 96 1.76 -3.25 3.91
CA ILE A 96 0.32 -3.19 4.09
C ILE A 96 -0.04 -4.06 5.29
N SER A 97 -0.84 -3.54 6.21
CA SER A 97 -1.42 -4.36 7.28
C SER A 97 -2.92 -4.22 7.38
N TYR A 98 -3.58 -5.34 7.70
CA TYR A 98 -5.02 -5.45 7.89
C TYR A 98 -5.35 -6.69 8.74
N PRO A 99 -6.56 -6.84 9.30
CA PRO A 99 -6.95 -8.03 10.07
C PRO A 99 -6.86 -9.31 9.24
N GLY A 100 -6.25 -10.38 9.76
CA GLY A 100 -6.01 -11.62 9.01
C GLY A 100 -7.25 -12.37 8.50
N HIS A 101 -8.43 -12.07 9.03
CA HIS A 101 -9.71 -12.65 8.61
C HIS A 101 -10.52 -11.73 7.69
N SER A 102 -9.97 -10.58 7.29
CA SER A 102 -10.66 -9.63 6.42
C SER A 102 -10.64 -10.06 4.95
N ASN A 103 -11.68 -9.70 4.20
CA ASN A 103 -11.74 -9.90 2.76
C ASN A 103 -11.14 -8.68 2.03
N ILE A 104 -9.84 -8.47 2.26
CA ILE A 104 -9.09 -7.33 1.72
C ILE A 104 -8.21 -7.79 0.56
N VAL A 105 -8.28 -7.06 -0.55
CA VAL A 105 -7.41 -7.26 -1.71
C VAL A 105 -6.63 -5.98 -1.95
N ALA A 106 -5.32 -6.09 -2.16
CA ALA A 106 -4.44 -4.95 -2.40
C ALA A 106 -3.50 -5.20 -3.57
N ASN A 107 -3.32 -4.19 -4.43
CA ASN A 107 -2.34 -4.21 -5.51
C ASN A 107 -1.47 -2.96 -5.40
N CYS A 108 -0.18 -3.13 -5.66
CA CYS A 108 0.82 -2.07 -5.60
C CYS A 108 1.42 -1.84 -6.98
N PHE A 109 1.64 -0.59 -7.39
CA PHE A 109 2.30 -0.28 -8.65
C PHE A 109 2.91 1.11 -8.68
N GLY A 110 3.92 1.30 -9.53
CA GLY A 110 4.42 2.63 -9.90
C GLY A 110 3.48 3.33 -10.87
N ARG A 111 3.30 4.64 -10.72
CA ARG A 111 2.50 5.49 -11.60
C ARG A 111 3.33 6.66 -12.13
N SER A 112 3.17 6.96 -13.42
CA SER A 112 3.79 8.14 -14.04
C SER A 112 2.97 9.41 -13.85
N ILE A 113 3.53 10.55 -14.26
CA ILE A 113 2.76 11.77 -14.53
C ILE A 113 1.62 11.51 -15.55
N PRO A 114 0.62 12.41 -15.65
CA PRO A 114 -0.46 12.32 -16.64
C PRO A 114 0.04 11.83 -18.01
N PRO A 115 -0.57 10.78 -18.59
CA PRO A 115 -1.92 10.28 -18.33
C PRO A 115 -2.04 9.23 -17.22
N TYR A 116 -1.10 9.19 -16.25
CA TYR A 116 -1.16 8.32 -15.07
C TYR A 116 -1.09 6.82 -15.40
N THR A 117 -0.22 6.46 -16.34
CA THR A 117 -0.02 5.08 -16.76
C THR A 117 0.65 4.26 -15.66
N SER A 118 0.06 3.12 -15.31
CA SER A 118 0.68 2.11 -14.45
C SER A 118 1.94 1.54 -15.11
N GLN A 119 3.05 1.52 -14.37
CA GLN A 119 4.32 1.02 -14.87
C GLN A 119 4.43 -0.49 -14.57
N LYS A 120 4.45 -1.31 -15.63
CA LYS A 120 4.38 -2.79 -15.53
C LYS A 120 5.52 -3.40 -14.69
N GLY A 121 6.73 -2.85 -14.78
CA GLY A 121 7.90 -3.35 -14.03
C GLY A 121 7.74 -3.29 -12.51
N ASN A 122 6.86 -2.40 -12.04
CA ASN A 122 6.70 -2.08 -10.63
C ASN A 122 5.40 -2.60 -10.03
N THR A 123 4.71 -3.50 -10.72
CA THR A 123 3.40 -4.00 -10.30
C THR A 123 3.54 -5.26 -9.46
N VAL A 124 3.03 -5.21 -8.23
CA VAL A 124 2.90 -6.36 -7.33
C VAL A 124 1.42 -6.56 -7.02
N TYR A 125 0.86 -7.66 -7.51
CA TYR A 125 -0.52 -8.02 -7.24
C TYR A 125 -0.66 -8.67 -5.86
N HIS A 126 -1.88 -8.67 -5.32
CA HIS A 126 -2.19 -9.23 -4.01
C HIS A 126 -1.56 -10.60 -3.72
N LYS A 127 -1.61 -11.53 -4.70
CA LYS A 127 -1.06 -12.88 -4.57
C LYS A 127 0.47 -12.95 -4.48
N GLN A 128 1.15 -11.88 -4.89
CA GLN A 128 2.62 -11.77 -4.89
C GLN A 128 3.12 -11.05 -3.63
N LEU A 129 2.23 -10.44 -2.84
CA LEU A 129 2.61 -9.83 -1.57
C LEU A 129 3.11 -10.90 -0.59
N VAL A 130 4.27 -10.64 -0.01
CA VAL A 130 4.92 -11.55 0.93
C VAL A 130 4.49 -11.20 2.35
N ARG A 131 3.98 -12.17 3.10
CA ARG A 131 3.67 -11.98 4.52
C ARG A 131 4.96 -11.84 5.32
N ILE A 132 5.03 -10.82 6.18
CA ILE A 132 6.17 -10.54 7.08
C ILE A 132 5.72 -10.60 8.55
N HIS A 133 6.68 -10.72 9.46
CA HIS A 133 6.48 -10.90 10.91
C HIS A 133 7.17 -9.80 11.70
#